data_AF-A0A2T7QEJ0-F1
#
_entry.id   AF-A0A2T7QEJ0-F1
#
_cell.length_a   1.000
_cell.length_b   1.000
_cell.length_c   1.000
_cell.angle_alpha   90.00
_cell.angle_beta   90.00
_cell.angle_gamma   90.00
#
_symmetry.space_group_name_H-M   'P 1'
#
loop_
_entity.id
_entity.type
_entity.pdbx_description
1 polymer ?
#
loop_
_entity_poly.entity_id
_entity_poly.type
_entity_poly.pdbx_seq_one_letter_code
_entity_poly.pdbx_strand_id
1 'polypeptide(L)'
;MFAEWINWLEHNLLQCPSVKYLNMQCPGCGMQRSFIALIKGDLLDSLQLYPALIPIFILVIFSFFHLIYRFSFGTKVIIGLQVIVVAIIVAHYFFKIFHHQIFL
;
A
#
# COMPACT_ATOMS: atom_id res chain seq x y z
N MET A 1 -12.68 3.67 22.35
CA MET A 1 -11.75 4.79 22.09
C MET A 1 -10.95 4.60 20.79
N PHE A 2 -10.19 3.52 20.61
CA PHE A 2 -9.42 3.30 19.36
C PHE A 2 -10.32 3.04 18.12
N ALA A 3 -11.42 2.32 18.30
CA ALA A 3 -12.36 2.01 17.22
C ALA A 3 -13.06 3.24 16.61
N GLU A 4 -13.36 4.27 17.41
CA GLU A 4 -13.97 5.51 16.90
C GLU A 4 -12.98 6.31 16.04
N TRP A 5 -11.70 6.29 16.41
CA TRP A 5 -10.62 6.91 15.62
C TRP A 5 -10.44 6.24 14.26
N ILE A 6 -10.51 4.90 14.21
CA ILE A 6 -10.48 4.16 12.95
C ILE A 6 -11.69 4.48 12.09
N ASN A 7 -12.88 4.59 12.69
CA ASN A 7 -14.11 4.88 11.96
C ASN A 7 -14.11 6.33 11.42
N TRP A 8 -13.59 7.28 12.19
CA TRP A 8 -13.34 8.65 11.74
C TRP A 8 -12.34 8.68 10.58
N LEU A 9 -11.26 7.90 10.66
CA LEU A 9 -10.31 7.74 9.56
C LEU A 9 -11.01 7.17 8.32
N GLU A 10 -11.76 6.08 8.43
CA GLU A 10 -12.48 5.49 7.28
C GLU A 10 -13.44 6.47 6.59
N HIS A 11 -14.11 7.34 7.36
CA HIS A 11 -15.01 8.35 6.83
C HIS A 11 -14.30 9.58 6.23
N ASN A 12 -13.11 9.93 6.72
CA ASN A 12 -12.36 11.11 6.30
C ASN A 12 -11.18 10.80 5.36
N LEU A 13 -10.81 9.53 5.20
CA LEU A 13 -9.92 9.11 4.13
C LEU A 13 -10.60 9.45 2.80
N LEU A 14 -9.81 10.07 1.92
CA LEU A 14 -10.26 10.54 0.61
C LEU A 14 -11.13 9.46 -0.05
N GLN A 15 -12.43 9.74 -0.20
CA GLN A 15 -13.30 8.95 -1.05
C GLN A 15 -12.67 8.96 -2.44
N CYS A 16 -11.98 7.89 -2.81
CA CYS A 16 -11.19 7.88 -4.04
C CYS A 16 -12.10 8.25 -5.21
N PRO A 17 -11.86 9.40 -5.89
CA PRO A 17 -12.70 9.83 -7.00
C PRO A 17 -12.72 8.79 -8.12
N SER A 18 -11.68 7.97 -8.24
CA SER A 18 -11.66 6.84 -9.16
C SER A 18 -12.71 5.77 -8.85
N VAL A 19 -13.01 5.50 -7.57
CA VAL A 19 -14.08 4.55 -7.19
C VAL A 19 -15.44 5.22 -7.38
N LYS A 20 -15.59 6.49 -6.99
CA LYS A 20 -16.87 7.21 -7.06
C LYS A 20 -17.32 7.52 -8.49
N TYR A 21 -16.40 7.86 -9.38
CA TYR A 21 -16.71 8.29 -10.75
C TYR A 21 -16.39 7.24 -11.81
N LEU A 22 -15.38 6.40 -11.57
CA LEU A 22 -14.94 5.41 -12.55
C LEU A 22 -15.21 3.96 -12.10
N ASN A 23 -15.74 3.73 -10.90
CA ASN A 23 -15.85 2.40 -10.27
C ASN A 23 -14.54 1.59 -10.29
N MET A 24 -13.39 2.25 -10.49
CA MET A 24 -12.08 1.62 -10.65
C MET A 24 -11.25 1.75 -9.37
N GLN A 25 -10.80 0.61 -8.85
CA GLN A 25 -9.91 0.55 -7.69
C GLN A 25 -8.46 0.87 -8.09
N CYS A 26 -7.98 2.10 -7.87
CA CYS A 26 -6.59 2.49 -8.13
C CYS A 26 -5.59 1.91 -7.10
N PRO A 27 -4.30 1.73 -7.44
CA PRO A 27 -3.33 1.10 -6.54
C PRO A 27 -3.11 1.90 -5.25
N GLY A 28 -3.27 3.23 -5.31
CA GLY A 28 -3.20 4.09 -4.13
C GLY A 28 -4.37 3.87 -3.15
N CYS A 29 -5.59 3.66 -3.66
CA CYS A 29 -6.75 3.38 -2.81
C CYS A 29 -6.64 2.01 -2.14
N GLY A 30 -6.10 1.01 -2.85
CA GLY A 30 -5.78 -0.32 -2.30
C GLY A 30 -4.74 -0.26 -1.18
N MET A 31 -3.72 0.59 -1.31
CA MET A 31 -2.75 0.84 -0.24
C MET A 31 -3.39 1.46 1.01
N GLN A 32 -4.30 2.42 0.84
CA GLN A 32 -5.01 3.02 1.97
C GLN A 32 -5.90 2.01 2.70
N ARG A 33 -6.69 1.19 1.98
CA ARG A 33 -7.54 0.17 2.59
C ARG A 33 -6.76 -0.95 3.28
N SER A 34 -5.69 -1.44 2.64
CA SER A 34 -4.81 -2.44 3.26
C SER A 34 -4.14 -1.90 4.53
N PHE A 35 -3.80 -0.62 4.57
CA PHE A 35 -3.27 0.02 5.80
C PHE A 35 -4.33 0.11 6.92
N ILE A 36 -5.59 0.42 6.58
CA ILE A 36 -6.68 0.41 7.56
C ILE A 36 -6.93 -1.01 8.09
N ALA A 37 -6.95 -2.02 7.21
CA ALA A 37 -7.06 -3.42 7.61
C ALA A 37 -5.91 -3.83 8.56
N LEU A 38 -4.69 -3.36 8.29
CA LEU A 38 -3.53 -3.56 9.17
C LEU A 38 -3.74 -2.94 10.56
N ILE A 39 -4.24 -1.70 10.64
CA ILE A 39 -4.55 -1.01 11.91
C ILE A 39 -5.67 -1.72 12.67
N LYS A 40 -6.63 -2.32 11.96
CA LYS A 40 -7.69 -3.16 12.53
C LYS A 40 -7.20 -4.52 13.03
N GLY A 41 -5.96 -4.89 12.74
CA GLY A 41 -5.37 -6.18 13.10
C GLY A 41 -5.68 -7.30 12.09
N ASP A 42 -6.30 -6.98 10.95
CA ASP A 42 -6.60 -7.95 9.90
C ASP A 42 -5.45 -8.02 8.88
N LEU A 43 -4.47 -8.85 9.21
CA LEU A 43 -3.28 -9.08 8.38
C LEU A 43 -3.62 -9.78 7.07
N LEU A 44 -4.59 -10.69 7.07
CA LEU A 44 -4.94 -11.47 5.89
C LEU A 44 -5.62 -10.59 4.84
N ASP A 45 -6.59 -9.78 5.28
CA ASP A 45 -7.34 -8.90 4.40
C ASP A 45 -6.45 -7.78 3.85
N SER A 46 -5.53 -7.26 4.69
CA SER A 46 -4.49 -6.31 4.30
C SER A 46 -3.59 -6.85 3.16
N LEU A 47 -3.16 -8.11 3.25
CA LEU A 47 -2.31 -8.75 2.25
C LEU A 47 -3.03 -9.10 0.96
N GLN A 48 -4.30 -9.49 1.05
CA GLN A 48 -5.14 -9.72 -0.14
C GLN A 48 -5.40 -8.42 -0.91
N LEU A 49 -5.65 -7.32 -0.18
CA LEU A 49 -5.87 -6.00 -0.77
C LEU A 49 -4.61 -5.46 -1.45
N TYR A 50 -3.45 -5.62 -0.81
CA TYR A 50 -2.20 -5.07 -1.31
C TYR A 50 -0.97 -5.88 -0.85
N PRO A 51 -0.52 -6.88 -1.62
CA PRO A 51 0.63 -7.72 -1.23
C PRO A 51 1.93 -6.91 -1.15
N ALA A 52 2.00 -5.76 -1.83
CA ALA A 52 3.11 -4.83 -1.78
C ALA A 52 3.20 -4.02 -0.47
N LEU A 53 2.27 -4.19 0.48
CA LEU A 53 2.32 -3.48 1.76
C LEU A 53 3.53 -3.88 2.61
N ILE A 54 3.81 -5.19 2.72
CA ILE A 54 4.97 -5.70 3.46
C ILE A 54 6.28 -5.12 2.94
N PRO A 55 6.61 -5.22 1.64
CA PRO A 55 7.88 -4.73 1.15
C PRO A 55 7.98 -3.20 1.21
N ILE A 56 6.86 -2.45 1.12
CA ILE A 56 6.84 -1.01 1.42
C ILE A 56 7.21 -0.74 2.88
N PHE A 57 6.63 -1.50 3.81
CA PHE A 57 6.89 -1.32 5.25
C PHE A 57 8.37 -1.54 5.58
N ILE A 58 8.96 -2.60 4.99
CA ILE A 58 10.40 -2.88 5.07
C ILE A 58 11.20 -1.72 4.49
N LEU A 59 10.79 -1.19 3.34
CA LEU A 59 11.46 -0.07 2.68
C LEU A 59 11.46 1.20 3.56
N VAL A 60 10.33 1.52 4.18
CA VAL A 60 10.18 2.70 5.06
C VAL A 60 11.08 2.55 6.28
N ILE A 61 11.06 1.38 6.93
CA ILE A 61 11.93 1.10 8.08
C ILE A 61 13.40 1.21 7.67
N PHE A 62 13.79 0.56 6.57
CA PHE A 62 15.17 0.56 6.09
C PHE A 62 15.63 1.98 5.70
N SER A 63 14.76 2.77 5.07
CA SER A 63 15.03 4.17 4.74
C SER A 63 15.20 5.04 6.00
N PHE A 64 14.42 4.79 7.05
CA PHE A 64 14.54 5.51 8.32
C PHE A 64 15.87 5.19 9.02
N PHE A 65 16.22 3.90 9.10
CA PHE A 65 17.52 3.46 9.62
C PHE A 65 18.69 4.01 8.81
N HIS A 66 18.56 4.06 7.48
CA HIS A 66 19.56 4.63 6.60
C HIS A 66 19.80 6.12 6.86
N LEU A 67 18.74 6.89 7.16
CA LEU A 67 18.84 8.31 7.48
C LEU A 67 19.63 8.55 8.78
N ILE A 68 19.49 7.65 9.76
CA ILE A 68 20.19 7.72 11.05
C ILE A 68 21.65 7.27 10.91
N TYR A 69 21.91 6.15 10.23
CA TYR A 69 23.24 5.53 10.16
C TYR A 69 24.09 5.94 8.95
N ARG A 70 23.55 6.73 7.99
CA ARG A 70 24.25 7.25 6.79
C ARG A 70 25.15 6.22 6.09
N PHE A 71 24.62 5.03 5.80
CA PHE A 71 25.38 4.00 5.09
C PHE A 71 25.64 4.39 3.62
N SER A 72 26.91 4.48 3.20
CA SER A 72 27.28 4.78 1.80
C SER A 72 26.65 3.82 0.75
N PHE A 73 26.37 2.57 1.14
CA PHE A 73 25.79 1.55 0.25
C PHE A 73 24.25 1.44 0.36
N GLY A 74 23.64 2.02 1.40
CA GLY A 74 22.22 1.81 1.68
C GLY A 74 21.31 2.46 0.66
N THR A 75 21.71 3.60 0.08
CA THR A 75 20.96 4.27 -1.00
C THR A 75 20.74 3.35 -2.21
N LYS A 76 21.75 2.57 -2.63
CA LYS A 76 21.64 1.65 -3.78
C LYS A 76 20.67 0.50 -3.49
N VAL A 77 20.73 -0.04 -2.27
CA VAL A 77 19.84 -1.13 -1.83
C VAL A 77 18.38 -0.63 -1.72
N ILE A 78 18.17 0.58 -1.20
CA ILE A 78 16.84 1.21 -1.11
C ILE A 78 16.23 1.38 -2.49
N ILE A 79 16.99 1.92 -3.45
CA ILE A 79 16.52 2.11 -4.84
C ILE A 79 16.18 0.75 -5.47
N GLY A 80 17.01 -0.27 -5.27
CA GLY A 80 16.75 -1.63 -5.76
C GLY A 80 15.45 -2.21 -5.19
N LEU A 81 15.24 -2.11 -3.88
CA LEU A 81 13.98 -2.51 -3.24
C LEU A 81 12.79 -1.73 -3.79
N GLN A 82 12.95 -0.43 -4.05
CA GLN A 82 11.88 0.44 -4.55
C GLN A 82 11.43 0.01 -5.94
N VAL A 83 12.37 -0.32 -6.83
CA VAL A 83 12.08 -0.84 -8.16
C VAL A 83 11.34 -2.18 -8.07
N ILE A 84 11.76 -3.08 -7.18
CA ILE A 84 11.08 -4.37 -6.96
C ILE A 84 9.65 -4.15 -6.47
N VAL A 85 9.44 -3.26 -5.51
CA VAL A 85 8.09 -2.94 -4.99
C VAL A 85 7.21 -2.40 -6.11
N VAL A 86 7.69 -1.43 -6.88
CA VAL A 86 6.94 -0.87 -8.01
C VAL A 86 6.62 -1.95 -9.05
N ALA A 87 7.58 -2.83 -9.36
CA ALA A 87 7.36 -3.94 -10.29
C ALA A 87 6.27 -4.90 -9.79
N ILE A 88 6.23 -5.24 -8.50
CA ILE A 88 5.20 -6.08 -7.90
C ILE A 88 3.83 -5.40 -7.98
N ILE A 89 3.74 -4.11 -7.65
CA ILE A 89 2.50 -3.34 -7.72
C ILE A 89 1.96 -3.33 -9.15
N VAL A 90 2.84 -3.01 -10.10
CA VAL A 90 2.50 -2.92 -11.52
C VAL A 90 2.06 -4.29 -12.04
N ALA A 91 2.81 -5.36 -11.77
CA ALA A 91 2.45 -6.72 -12.18
C ALA A 91 1.10 -7.14 -11.59
N HIS A 92 0.89 -6.95 -10.28
CA HIS A 92 -0.37 -7.27 -9.60
C HIS A 92 -1.56 -6.49 -10.20
N TYR A 93 -1.36 -5.22 -10.53
CA TYR A 93 -2.39 -4.40 -11.12
C TYR A 93 -2.68 -4.77 -12.59
N PHE A 94 -1.65 -5.15 -13.36
CA PHE A 94 -1.84 -5.76 -14.68
C PHE A 94 -2.62 -7.07 -14.58
N PHE A 95 -2.30 -7.96 -13.64
CA PHE A 95 -3.12 -9.16 -13.42
C PHE A 95 -4.58 -8.81 -13.12
N LYS A 96 -4.82 -7.79 -12.29
CA LYS A 96 -6.17 -7.30 -11.97
C LYS A 96 -6.90 -6.72 -13.19
N ILE A 97 -6.19 -6.04 -14.11
CA ILE A 97 -6.77 -5.47 -15.35
C ILE A 97 -7.16 -6.56 -16.34
N PHE A 98 -6.29 -7.54 -16.54
CA PHE A 98 -6.54 -8.65 -17.46
C PHE A 98 -7.71 -9.52 -16.99
N HIS A 99 -7.86 -9.71 -15.68
CA HIS A 99 -8.99 -10.43 -15.10
C HIS A 99 -10.27 -9.58 -14.91
N HIS A 100 -10.31 -8.33 -15.38
CA HIS A 100 -11.46 -7.40 -15.23
C HIS A 100 -11.91 -7.15 -13.78
N GLN A 101 -11.09 -7.51 -12.77
CA GLN A 101 -11.38 -7.35 -11.33
C GLN A 101 -11.13 -5.92 -10.81
N ILE A 102 -11.04 -4.93 -11.71
CA ILE A 102 -10.79 -3.52 -11.36
C ILE A 102 -12.09 -2.76 -11.09
N PHE A 103 -13.17 -3.16 -11.74
CA PHE A 103 -14.49 -2.59 -11.51
C PHE A 103 -15.10 -3.21 -10.25
N LEU A 104 -15.44 -2.36 -9.28
CA LEU A 104 -16.18 -2.71 -8.07
C LEU A 104 -17.67 -2.85 -8.39
#